data_AF-A0A1X2Z704-F1
#
_entry.id   AF-A0A1X2Z704-F1
#
_cell.length_a   1.000
_cell.length_b   1.000
_cell.length_c   1.000
_cell.angle_alpha   90.00
_cell.angle_beta   90.00
_cell.angle_gamma   90.00
#
_symmetry.space_group_name_H-M   'P 1'
#
loop_
_entity.id
_entity.type
_entity.pdbx_description
1 polymer ?
#
loop_
_entity_poly.entity_id
_entity_poly.type
_entity_poly.pdbx_seq_one_letter_code
_entity_poly.pdbx_strand_id
1 'polypeptide(L)'
;MSDENEQHENDPQADASNADETVDFEPLTATYERLRHSTDSTALSEFARRPLPDRSDQAAFSRATALLEAVAGNAHTPVEDRVFLAETMPFPNILVKLSTDESPEVRKAVAGNADDKNWLVGRLTKDESPEVRATALRNKRTSWKMRLEGAEDSTMDSDTLDFLGSLGTQVEPDAPVVLATMVRRAVALNPNVSDRMLQQLAQDASSDVQKAAQRQLAEK
;
A
#
# COMPACT_ATOMS: atom_id res chain seq x y z
N MET A 1 -37.64 -32.98 -73.86
CA MET A 1 -36.59 -32.23 -73.13
C MET A 1 -37.24 -30.96 -72.63
N SER A 2 -36.91 -30.58 -71.40
CA SER A 2 -37.35 -29.39 -70.66
C SER A 2 -38.66 -29.51 -69.85
N ASP A 3 -38.60 -30.21 -68.70
CA ASP A 3 -38.68 -29.69 -67.30
C ASP A 3 -39.10 -28.21 -67.12
N GLU A 4 -39.72 -27.70 -66.04
CA GLU A 4 -40.31 -28.13 -64.76
C GLU A 4 -41.07 -26.87 -64.25
N ASN A 5 -42.33 -26.97 -63.83
CA ASN A 5 -42.82 -26.97 -62.44
C ASN A 5 -42.89 -25.58 -61.73
N GLU A 6 -44.12 -25.22 -61.35
CA GLU A 6 -44.59 -24.02 -60.64
C GLU A 6 -44.00 -23.87 -59.22
N GLN A 7 -43.66 -22.66 -58.78
CA GLN A 7 -43.70 -22.29 -57.34
C GLN A 7 -44.08 -20.82 -57.10
N HIS A 8 -44.92 -20.66 -56.09
CA HIS A 8 -45.70 -19.50 -55.62
C HIS A 8 -44.93 -18.21 -55.30
N GLU A 9 -45.61 -17.09 -55.57
CA GLU A 9 -45.35 -15.76 -55.01
C GLU A 9 -45.37 -15.80 -53.47
N ASN A 10 -44.38 -15.18 -52.84
CA ASN A 10 -44.35 -14.96 -51.40
C ASN A 10 -44.12 -13.45 -51.14
N ASP A 11 -45.11 -12.84 -50.51
CA ASP A 11 -45.15 -11.44 -50.07
C ASP A 11 -43.96 -11.08 -49.15
N PRO A 12 -43.32 -9.91 -49.31
CA PRO A 12 -42.26 -9.47 -48.42
C PRO A 12 -42.84 -8.56 -47.33
N GLN A 13 -43.43 -9.12 -46.26
CA GLN A 13 -43.78 -8.30 -45.11
C GLN A 13 -43.77 -9.07 -43.79
N ALA A 14 -42.68 -8.87 -43.04
CA ALA A 14 -42.60 -8.71 -41.58
C ALA A 14 -41.33 -9.36 -41.04
N ASP A 15 -40.23 -8.59 -40.98
CA ASP A 15 -39.28 -8.75 -39.89
C ASP A 15 -38.50 -7.44 -39.69
N ALA A 16 -39.20 -6.47 -39.11
CA ALA A 16 -38.62 -5.22 -38.62
C ALA A 16 -38.79 -5.16 -37.11
N SER A 17 -38.19 -6.11 -36.39
CA SER A 17 -38.07 -6.05 -34.93
C SER A 17 -36.91 -6.91 -34.44
N ASN A 18 -35.69 -6.52 -34.80
CA ASN A 18 -34.50 -6.75 -33.99
C ASN A 18 -33.48 -5.67 -34.35
N ALA A 19 -33.83 -4.43 -33.97
CA ALA A 19 -32.82 -3.41 -33.75
C ALA A 19 -32.03 -3.87 -32.53
N ASP A 20 -30.95 -4.58 -32.82
CA ASP A 20 -29.90 -5.01 -31.91
C ASP A 20 -29.49 -3.80 -31.04
N GLU A 21 -29.92 -3.78 -29.78
CA GLU A 21 -29.30 -2.93 -28.76
C GLU A 21 -27.89 -3.45 -28.56
N THR A 22 -26.97 -3.03 -29.43
CA THR A 22 -25.54 -3.23 -29.21
C THR A 22 -25.17 -2.43 -27.97
N VAL A 23 -25.26 -3.06 -26.81
CA VAL A 23 -24.63 -2.59 -25.58
C VAL A 23 -23.18 -2.36 -25.95
N ASP A 24 -22.75 -1.10 -26.02
CA ASP A 24 -21.42 -0.69 -26.45
C ASP A 24 -20.38 -1.25 -25.46
N PHE A 25 -19.96 -2.49 -25.71
CA PHE A 25 -19.06 -3.22 -24.83
C PHE A 25 -17.65 -2.68 -25.03
N GLU A 26 -17.25 -1.75 -24.17
CA GLU A 26 -15.88 -1.29 -24.13
C GLU A 26 -14.97 -2.35 -23.49
N PRO A 27 -13.96 -2.87 -24.22
CA PRO A 27 -13.02 -3.84 -23.65
C PRO A 27 -12.26 -3.27 -22.46
N LEU A 28 -11.99 -4.11 -21.44
CA LEU A 28 -11.24 -3.69 -20.24
C LEU A 28 -9.92 -3.00 -20.61
N THR A 29 -9.19 -3.52 -21.59
CA THR A 29 -7.93 -2.94 -22.06
C THR A 29 -8.11 -1.52 -22.61
N ALA A 30 -9.21 -1.25 -23.32
CA ALA A 30 -9.47 0.09 -23.87
C ALA A 30 -9.76 1.09 -22.74
N THR A 31 -10.63 0.73 -21.79
CA THR A 31 -10.90 1.58 -20.61
C THR A 31 -9.63 1.78 -19.78
N TYR A 32 -8.83 0.72 -19.59
CA TYR A 32 -7.60 0.76 -18.81
C TYR A 32 -6.58 1.73 -19.41
N GLU A 33 -6.28 1.61 -20.71
CA GLU A 33 -5.33 2.50 -21.38
C GLU A 33 -5.82 3.95 -21.42
N ARG A 34 -7.13 4.16 -21.60
CA ARG A 34 -7.72 5.51 -21.50
C ARG A 34 -7.49 6.11 -20.11
N LEU A 35 -7.78 5.37 -19.03
CA LEU A 35 -7.56 5.86 -17.67
C LEU A 35 -6.07 6.08 -17.38
N ARG A 36 -5.21 5.19 -17.84
CA ARG A 36 -3.75 5.27 -17.65
C ARG A 36 -3.13 6.52 -18.28
N HIS A 37 -3.66 6.96 -19.42
CA HIS A 37 -3.15 8.11 -20.16
C HIS A 37 -4.03 9.37 -20.06
N SER A 38 -5.10 9.31 -19.27
CA SER A 38 -5.98 10.45 -19.05
C SER A 38 -5.23 11.61 -18.41
N THR A 39 -5.52 12.82 -18.88
CA THR A 39 -5.13 14.08 -18.23
C THR A 39 -6.30 14.74 -17.50
N ASP A 40 -7.49 14.15 -17.58
CA ASP A 40 -8.68 14.60 -16.87
C ASP A 40 -8.62 14.12 -15.42
N SER A 41 -8.12 14.99 -14.54
CA SER A 41 -8.00 14.72 -13.12
C SER A 41 -9.36 14.51 -12.45
N THR A 42 -10.43 15.16 -12.93
CA THR A 42 -11.77 15.02 -12.33
C THR A 42 -12.31 13.63 -12.58
N ALA A 43 -12.21 13.14 -13.82
CA ALA A 43 -12.61 11.77 -14.14
C ALA A 43 -11.79 10.71 -13.37
N LEU A 44 -10.49 10.96 -13.16
CA LEU A 44 -9.62 10.09 -12.36
C LEU A 44 -10.03 10.09 -10.88
N SER A 45 -10.33 11.25 -10.29
CA SER A 45 -10.84 11.39 -8.93
C SER A 45 -12.15 10.65 -8.72
N GLU A 46 -13.12 10.84 -9.63
CA GLU A 46 -14.40 10.14 -9.59
C GLU A 46 -14.22 8.62 -9.62
N PHE A 47 -13.27 8.14 -10.42
CA PHE A 47 -12.98 6.71 -10.50
C PHE A 47 -12.30 6.21 -9.21
N ALA A 48 -11.32 6.93 -8.67
CA ALA A 48 -10.62 6.58 -7.45
C ALA A 48 -11.56 6.46 -6.23
N ARG A 49 -12.56 7.34 -6.14
CA ARG A 49 -13.52 7.41 -5.02
C ARG A 49 -14.72 6.49 -5.19
N ARG A 50 -14.86 5.81 -6.33
CA ARG A 50 -16.01 4.96 -6.62
C ARG A 50 -16.03 3.75 -5.69
N PRO A 51 -17.17 3.43 -5.05
CA PRO A 51 -17.30 2.19 -4.28
C PRO A 51 -17.03 0.97 -5.16
N LEU A 52 -16.29 0.01 -4.59
CA LEU A 52 -16.06 -1.25 -5.27
C LEU A 52 -17.37 -2.02 -5.45
N PRO A 53 -17.54 -2.76 -6.56
CA PRO A 53 -18.64 -3.69 -6.72
C PRO A 53 -18.68 -4.74 -5.59
N ASP A 54 -19.81 -5.43 -5.45
CA ASP A 54 -19.91 -6.57 -4.54
C ASP A 54 -18.88 -7.65 -4.93
N ARG A 55 -18.21 -8.23 -3.93
CA ARG A 55 -17.24 -9.32 -4.12
C ARG A 55 -17.89 -10.59 -4.67
N SER A 56 -19.22 -10.76 -4.53
CA SER A 56 -19.93 -11.87 -5.16
C SER A 56 -19.91 -11.78 -6.69
N ASP A 57 -19.84 -10.58 -7.25
CA ASP A 57 -19.64 -10.36 -8.68
C ASP A 57 -18.14 -10.29 -8.99
N GLN A 58 -17.54 -11.47 -9.15
CA GLN A 58 -16.11 -11.60 -9.38
C GLN A 58 -15.64 -10.86 -10.65
N ALA A 59 -16.47 -10.83 -11.69
CA ALA A 59 -16.12 -10.19 -12.96
C ALA A 59 -16.10 -8.66 -12.82
N ALA A 60 -17.15 -8.08 -12.25
CA ALA A 60 -17.19 -6.63 -12.02
C ALA A 60 -16.13 -6.19 -11.01
N PHE A 61 -15.92 -6.95 -9.93
CA PHE A 61 -14.89 -6.66 -8.93
C PHE A 61 -13.48 -6.71 -9.54
N SER A 62 -13.16 -7.77 -10.29
CA SER A 62 -11.87 -7.89 -10.97
C SER A 62 -11.65 -6.74 -11.97
N ARG A 63 -12.66 -6.42 -12.79
CA ARG A 63 -12.61 -5.28 -13.71
C ARG A 63 -12.35 -3.96 -12.98
N ALA A 64 -13.07 -3.69 -11.89
CA ALA A 64 -12.92 -2.46 -11.10
C ALA A 64 -11.51 -2.34 -10.49
N THR A 65 -10.97 -3.42 -9.90
CA THR A 65 -9.62 -3.41 -9.31
C THR A 65 -8.52 -3.22 -10.34
N ALA A 66 -8.66 -3.79 -11.55
CA ALA A 66 -7.72 -3.56 -12.65
C ALA A 66 -7.71 -2.10 -13.10
N LEU A 67 -8.89 -1.48 -13.21
CA LEU A 67 -9.00 -0.07 -13.59
C LEU A 67 -8.50 0.87 -12.50
N LEU A 68 -8.69 0.55 -11.21
CA LEU A 68 -8.09 1.30 -10.12
C LEU A 68 -6.56 1.27 -10.16
N GLU A 69 -5.96 0.18 -10.63
CA GLU A 69 -4.51 0.12 -10.85
C GLU A 69 -4.03 1.08 -11.96
N ALA A 70 -4.85 1.34 -12.99
CA ALA A 70 -4.57 2.37 -13.98
C ALA A 70 -4.61 3.77 -13.36
N VAL A 71 -5.65 4.05 -12.56
CA VAL A 71 -5.85 5.33 -11.89
C VAL A 71 -4.76 5.61 -10.85
N ALA A 72 -4.43 4.63 -10.02
CA ALA A 72 -3.37 4.74 -9.01
C ALA A 72 -1.99 5.01 -9.64
N GLY A 73 -1.74 4.45 -10.83
CA GLY A 73 -0.50 4.65 -11.57
C GLY A 73 -0.47 5.88 -12.48
N ASN A 74 -1.52 6.70 -12.51
CA ASN A 74 -1.58 7.89 -13.36
C ASN A 74 -1.13 9.13 -12.57
N ALA A 75 -0.15 9.86 -13.11
CA ALA A 75 0.41 11.07 -12.50
C ALA A 75 -0.60 12.23 -12.39
N HIS A 76 -1.63 12.27 -13.25
CA HIS A 76 -2.69 13.29 -13.22
C HIS A 76 -3.80 12.96 -12.21
N THR A 77 -3.82 11.77 -11.62
CA THR A 77 -4.72 11.46 -10.49
C THR A 77 -4.29 12.33 -9.31
N PRO A 78 -5.16 13.14 -8.71
CA PRO A 78 -4.77 14.03 -7.61
C PRO A 78 -4.10 13.29 -6.45
N VAL A 79 -3.16 13.96 -5.76
CA VAL A 79 -2.36 13.35 -4.69
C VAL A 79 -3.26 12.82 -3.59
N GLU A 80 -4.28 13.58 -3.20
CA GLU A 80 -5.27 13.22 -2.20
C GLU A 80 -6.05 11.94 -2.54
N ASP A 81 -6.23 11.63 -3.82
CA ASP A 81 -6.90 10.42 -4.28
C ASP A 81 -5.93 9.24 -4.32
N ARG A 82 -4.66 9.47 -4.70
CA ARG A 82 -3.63 8.44 -4.60
C ARG A 82 -3.33 8.08 -3.14
N VAL A 83 -3.32 9.06 -2.24
CA VAL A 83 -3.26 8.85 -0.79
C VAL A 83 -4.46 8.03 -0.33
N PHE A 84 -5.69 8.43 -0.70
CA PHE A 84 -6.89 7.67 -0.36
C PHE A 84 -6.81 6.21 -0.81
N LEU A 85 -6.37 5.95 -2.04
CA LEU A 85 -6.18 4.59 -2.55
C LEU A 85 -5.09 3.84 -1.76
N ALA A 86 -3.97 4.51 -1.44
CA ALA A 86 -2.89 3.94 -0.65
C ALA A 86 -3.31 3.57 0.77
N GLU A 87 -4.21 4.34 1.40
CA GLU A 87 -4.69 4.07 2.76
C GLU A 87 -5.79 2.99 2.82
N THR A 88 -6.65 2.93 1.79
CA THR A 88 -7.91 2.17 1.87
C THR A 88 -7.90 0.87 1.08
N MET A 89 -7.07 0.75 0.04
CA MET A 89 -7.10 -0.41 -0.84
C MET A 89 -6.25 -1.55 -0.28
N PRO A 90 -6.78 -2.79 -0.17
CA PRO A 90 -6.04 -3.95 0.31
C PRO A 90 -5.26 -4.68 -0.79
N PHE A 91 -5.20 -4.11 -2.00
CA PHE A 91 -4.78 -4.82 -3.21
C PHE A 91 -3.28 -4.64 -3.48
N PRO A 92 -2.48 -5.72 -3.49
CA PRO A 92 -1.03 -5.62 -3.67
C PRO A 92 -0.60 -4.94 -4.97
N ASN A 93 -1.30 -5.16 -6.10
CA ASN A 93 -0.95 -4.52 -7.37
C ASN A 93 -1.07 -2.99 -7.32
N ILE A 94 -2.09 -2.46 -6.63
CA ILE A 94 -2.28 -1.02 -6.41
C ILE A 94 -1.20 -0.49 -5.46
N LEU A 95 -1.03 -1.12 -4.29
CA LEU A 95 -0.07 -0.66 -3.29
C LEU A 95 1.37 -0.68 -3.82
N VAL A 96 1.73 -1.68 -4.63
CA VAL A 96 3.05 -1.74 -5.26
C VAL A 96 3.30 -0.55 -6.18
N LYS A 97 2.30 -0.13 -6.94
CA LYS A 97 2.42 1.01 -7.84
C LYS A 97 2.58 2.33 -7.07
N LEU A 98 1.78 2.50 -6.03
CA LEU A 98 1.82 3.66 -5.14
C LEU A 98 3.08 3.68 -4.25
N SER A 99 3.71 2.53 -3.99
CA SER A 99 4.95 2.46 -3.20
C SER A 99 6.15 3.13 -3.86
N THR A 100 6.07 3.43 -5.16
CA THR A 100 7.10 4.14 -5.93
C THR A 100 6.60 5.50 -6.43
N ASP A 101 5.51 6.02 -5.85
CA ASP A 101 4.96 7.33 -6.20
C ASP A 101 6.00 8.43 -5.93
N GLU A 102 6.00 9.47 -6.75
CA GLU A 102 6.90 10.62 -6.58
C GLU A 102 6.60 11.37 -5.28
N SER A 103 5.34 11.40 -4.84
CA SER A 103 4.93 12.03 -3.59
C SER A 103 5.28 11.16 -2.38
N PRO A 104 6.10 11.65 -1.43
CA PRO A 104 6.39 10.92 -0.20
C PRO A 104 5.13 10.73 0.66
N GLU A 105 4.11 11.60 0.54
CA GLU A 105 2.84 11.45 1.25
C GLU A 105 2.09 10.20 0.80
N VAL A 106 2.09 9.90 -0.50
CA VAL A 106 1.48 8.68 -1.06
C VAL A 106 2.25 7.45 -0.58
N ARG A 107 3.58 7.47 -0.64
CA ARG A 107 4.40 6.35 -0.16
C ARG A 107 4.25 6.11 1.34
N LYS A 108 4.11 7.18 2.13
CA LYS A 108 3.83 7.14 3.57
C LYS A 108 2.47 6.51 3.85
N ALA A 109 1.45 6.85 3.06
CA ALA A 109 0.14 6.22 3.15
C ALA A 109 0.21 4.70 2.87
N VAL A 110 0.97 4.26 1.86
CA VAL A 110 1.21 2.82 1.62
C VAL A 110 1.89 2.19 2.83
N ALA A 111 2.94 2.83 3.37
CA ALA A 111 3.66 2.34 4.54
C ALA A 111 2.78 2.19 5.79
N GLY A 112 1.74 3.02 5.92
CA GLY A 112 0.78 2.99 7.03
C GLY A 112 -0.37 2.00 6.84
N ASN A 113 -0.55 1.43 5.64
CA ASN A 113 -1.68 0.56 5.33
C ASN A 113 -1.59 -0.78 6.08
N ALA A 114 -2.67 -1.15 6.78
CA ALA A 114 -2.72 -2.35 7.62
C ALA A 114 -2.84 -3.67 6.82
N ASP A 115 -3.34 -3.58 5.58
CA ASP A 115 -3.48 -4.69 4.64
C ASP A 115 -2.22 -4.94 3.81
N ASP A 116 -1.22 -4.07 3.95
CA ASP A 116 0.05 -4.19 3.27
C ASP A 116 0.76 -5.51 3.60
N LYS A 117 1.64 -5.95 2.69
CA LYS A 117 2.42 -7.17 2.84
C LYS A 117 3.76 -6.83 3.48
N ASN A 118 4.24 -7.72 4.34
CA ASN A 118 5.53 -7.57 5.04
C ASN A 118 6.67 -7.22 4.08
N TRP A 119 6.73 -7.84 2.90
CA TRP A 119 7.78 -7.56 1.91
C TRP A 119 7.71 -6.15 1.33
N LEU A 120 6.51 -5.56 1.19
CA LEU A 120 6.33 -4.21 0.66
C LEU A 120 6.65 -3.16 1.73
N VAL A 121 6.15 -3.36 2.95
CA VAL A 121 6.54 -2.53 4.09
C VAL A 121 8.06 -2.57 4.31
N GLY A 122 8.68 -3.75 4.17
CA GLY A 122 10.13 -3.91 4.26
C GLY A 122 10.93 -3.20 3.16
N ARG A 123 10.32 -2.90 2.01
CA ARG A 123 10.90 -1.99 1.02
C ARG A 123 10.83 -0.54 1.54
N LEU A 124 9.69 -0.15 2.09
CA LEU A 124 9.43 1.21 2.57
C LEU A 124 10.20 1.57 3.86
N THR A 125 10.67 0.60 4.64
CA THR A 125 11.63 0.87 5.74
C THR A 125 12.97 1.40 5.22
N LYS A 126 13.23 1.32 3.91
CA LYS A 126 14.45 1.80 3.22
C LYS A 126 14.15 2.96 2.27
N ASP A 127 12.99 3.59 2.40
CA ASP A 127 12.60 4.75 1.59
C ASP A 127 13.55 5.93 1.80
N GLU A 128 13.71 6.77 0.79
CA GLU A 128 14.50 8.00 0.87
C GLU A 128 13.92 9.00 1.90
N SER A 129 12.59 9.03 2.05
CA SER A 129 11.90 9.93 2.96
C SER A 129 11.93 9.39 4.40
N PRO A 130 12.47 10.15 5.37
CA PRO A 130 12.47 9.75 6.78
C PRO A 130 11.06 9.44 7.32
N GLU A 131 10.05 10.21 6.92
CA GLU A 131 8.68 9.99 7.38
C GLU A 131 8.07 8.67 6.88
N VAL A 132 8.43 8.26 5.67
CA VAL A 132 7.99 6.98 5.09
C VAL A 132 8.67 5.83 5.84
N ARG A 133 10.00 5.93 6.09
CA ARG A 133 10.73 4.93 6.89
C ARG A 133 10.15 4.78 8.29
N ALA A 134 9.90 5.89 8.97
CA ALA A 134 9.32 5.94 10.30
C ALA A 134 7.93 5.27 10.34
N THR A 135 7.08 5.58 9.37
CA THR A 135 5.73 5.00 9.25
C THR A 135 5.80 3.50 8.98
N ALA A 136 6.69 3.07 8.08
CA ALA A 136 6.91 1.66 7.78
C ALA A 136 7.40 0.90 9.02
N LEU A 137 8.35 1.43 9.79
CA LEU A 137 8.86 0.77 11.01
C LEU A 137 7.80 0.62 12.10
N ARG A 138 6.83 1.54 12.14
CA ARG A 138 5.67 1.50 13.06
C ARG A 138 4.56 0.55 12.61
N ASN A 139 4.54 0.12 11.35
CA ASN A 139 3.53 -0.80 10.85
C ASN A 139 3.64 -2.18 11.54
N LYS A 140 2.49 -2.79 11.85
CA LYS A 140 2.39 -4.13 12.48
C LYS A 140 2.81 -5.27 11.55
N ARG A 141 2.84 -5.04 10.24
CA ARG A 141 3.30 -5.99 9.23
C ARG A 141 4.82 -6.04 9.13
N THR A 142 5.52 -5.07 9.71
CA THR A 142 6.99 -4.99 9.73
C THR A 142 7.56 -6.09 10.59
N SER A 143 8.51 -6.85 10.02
CA SER A 143 9.16 -7.91 10.78
C SER A 143 10.07 -7.34 11.87
N TRP A 144 10.32 -8.13 12.92
CA TRP A 144 11.34 -7.81 13.92
C TRP A 144 12.74 -7.63 13.34
N LYS A 145 13.08 -8.37 12.28
CA LYS A 145 14.35 -8.19 11.56
C LYS A 145 14.44 -6.78 10.94
N MET A 146 13.38 -6.32 10.27
CA MET A 146 13.35 -4.98 9.69
C MET A 146 13.37 -3.88 10.75
N ARG A 147 12.66 -4.08 11.88
CA ARG A 147 12.72 -3.16 13.03
C ARG A 147 14.12 -3.10 13.66
N LEU A 148 14.83 -4.23 13.71
CA LEU A 148 16.23 -4.27 14.16
C LEU A 148 17.15 -3.53 13.20
N GLU A 149 17.05 -3.79 11.88
CA GLU A 149 17.80 -3.05 10.86
C GLU A 149 17.55 -1.52 10.98
N GLY A 150 16.31 -1.10 11.20
CA GLY A 150 15.97 0.31 11.43
C GLY A 150 16.52 0.88 12.74
N ALA A 151 16.61 0.08 13.81
CA ALA A 151 17.23 0.51 15.07
C ALA A 151 18.76 0.64 14.97
N GLU A 152 19.40 -0.12 14.07
CA GLU A 152 20.84 -0.06 13.81
C GLU A 152 21.23 1.06 12.82
N ASP A 153 20.26 1.62 12.09
CA ASP A 153 20.47 2.69 11.12
C ASP A 153 20.87 4.00 11.82
N SER A 154 22.09 4.48 11.55
CA SER A 154 22.64 5.72 12.11
C SER A 154 22.02 7.00 11.55
N THR A 155 21.12 6.89 10.57
CA THR A 155 20.35 8.00 10.01
C THR A 155 18.91 8.05 10.55
N MET A 156 18.54 7.09 11.41
CA MET A 156 17.20 7.03 12.01
C MET A 156 16.99 8.20 12.98
N ASP A 157 15.80 8.81 12.92
CA ASP A 157 15.44 9.92 13.79
C ASP A 157 15.11 9.44 15.22
N SER A 158 15.22 10.37 16.18
CA SER A 158 15.01 10.05 17.60
C SER A 158 13.59 9.58 17.90
N ASP A 159 12.57 10.09 17.22
CA ASP A 159 11.17 9.75 17.51
C ASP A 159 10.82 8.33 17.03
N THR A 160 11.42 7.90 15.93
CA THR A 160 11.35 6.52 15.46
C THR A 160 12.12 5.58 16.37
N LEU A 161 13.32 5.97 16.79
CA LEU A 161 14.10 5.21 17.77
C LEU A 161 13.38 5.09 19.12
N ASP A 162 12.72 6.14 19.58
CA ASP A 162 11.92 6.12 20.81
C ASP A 162 10.76 5.11 20.71
N PHE A 163 10.06 5.08 19.56
CA PHE A 163 9.05 4.06 19.31
C PHE A 163 9.66 2.65 19.35
N LEU A 164 10.77 2.41 18.65
CA LEU A 164 11.43 1.10 18.61
C LEU A 164 11.95 0.68 20.00
N GLY A 165 12.44 1.63 20.80
CA GLY A 165 12.91 1.43 22.17
C GLY A 165 11.78 1.08 23.15
N SER A 166 10.52 1.35 22.79
CA SER A 166 9.35 1.03 23.60
C SER A 166 8.73 -0.34 23.30
N LEU A 167 9.22 -1.05 22.26
CA LEU A 167 8.69 -2.34 21.83
C LEU A 167 8.93 -3.45 22.84
N GLY A 168 7.90 -4.29 23.07
CA GLY A 168 7.91 -5.38 24.04
C GLY A 168 7.88 -4.91 25.50
N THR A 169 7.62 -3.63 25.76
CA THR A 169 7.40 -3.08 27.11
C THR A 169 6.12 -2.24 27.14
N GLN A 170 6.11 -1.11 26.43
CA GLN A 170 4.97 -0.19 26.36
C GLN A 170 4.14 -0.45 25.11
N VAL A 171 4.82 -0.72 23.99
CA VAL A 171 4.21 -1.05 22.70
C VAL A 171 4.34 -2.53 22.46
N GLU A 172 3.24 -3.19 22.07
CA GLU A 172 3.20 -4.64 21.83
C GLU A 172 3.78 -5.45 23.02
N PRO A 173 3.20 -5.36 24.24
CA PRO A 173 3.74 -6.04 25.43
C PRO A 173 3.79 -7.57 25.30
N ASP A 174 2.93 -8.14 24.45
CA ASP A 174 2.90 -9.59 24.15
C ASP A 174 3.92 -10.00 23.06
N ALA A 175 4.81 -9.09 22.65
CA ALA A 175 5.85 -9.37 21.66
C ALA A 175 6.82 -10.48 22.12
N PRO A 176 7.45 -11.20 21.19
CA PRO A 176 8.52 -12.14 21.52
C PRO A 176 9.66 -11.44 22.26
N VAL A 177 9.82 -11.75 23.56
CA VAL A 177 10.73 -11.06 24.49
C VAL A 177 12.13 -10.91 23.89
N VAL A 178 12.69 -12.00 23.34
CA VAL A 178 14.04 -12.00 22.77
C VAL A 178 14.17 -11.00 21.61
N LEU A 179 13.21 -11.00 20.67
CA LEU A 179 13.27 -10.12 19.50
C LEU A 179 13.08 -8.65 19.88
N ALA A 180 12.14 -8.37 20.79
CA ALA A 180 11.95 -7.03 21.29
C ALA A 180 13.19 -6.51 22.05
N THR A 181 13.80 -7.35 22.89
CA THR A 181 15.05 -7.02 23.59
C THR A 181 16.20 -6.72 22.62
N MET A 182 16.33 -7.47 21.52
CA MET A 182 17.34 -7.19 20.49
C MET A 182 17.16 -5.80 19.87
N VAL A 183 15.92 -5.43 19.52
CA VAL A 183 15.61 -4.10 18.98
C VAL A 183 15.93 -3.00 20.01
N ARG A 184 15.46 -3.13 21.25
CA ARG A 184 15.75 -2.14 22.31
C ARG A 184 17.23 -1.98 22.59
N ARG A 185 18.01 -3.07 22.54
CA ARG A 185 19.47 -3.02 22.68
C ARG A 185 20.11 -2.27 21.52
N ALA A 186 19.65 -2.50 20.28
CA ALA A 186 20.15 -1.75 19.13
C ALA A 186 19.83 -0.25 19.24
N VAL A 187 18.62 0.10 19.69
CA VAL A 187 18.24 1.50 19.98
C VAL A 187 19.17 2.12 21.03
N ALA A 188 19.49 1.41 22.11
CA ALA A 188 20.40 1.91 23.15
C ALA A 188 21.82 2.21 22.63
N LEU A 189 22.26 1.50 21.59
CA LEU A 189 23.57 1.68 20.95
C LEU A 189 23.54 2.69 19.79
N ASN A 190 22.35 3.16 19.39
CA ASN A 190 22.21 4.06 18.27
C ASN A 190 22.67 5.48 18.67
N PRO A 191 23.52 6.15 17.88
CA PRO A 191 24.01 7.50 18.20
C PRO A 191 22.89 8.56 18.30
N ASN A 192 21.76 8.37 17.60
CA ASN A 192 20.67 9.33 17.54
C ASN A 192 19.57 9.08 18.59
N VAL A 193 19.74 8.10 19.48
CA VAL A 193 18.78 7.85 20.56
C VAL A 193 18.62 9.07 21.46
N SER A 194 17.37 9.40 21.80
CA SER A 194 17.07 10.53 22.68
C SER A 194 17.60 10.26 24.09
N ASP A 195 18.03 11.30 24.81
CA ASP A 195 18.50 11.14 26.20
C ASP A 195 17.39 10.60 27.10
N ARG A 196 16.14 10.98 26.84
CA ARG A 196 14.96 10.45 27.52
C ARG A 196 14.85 8.95 27.34
N MET A 197 14.87 8.46 26.10
CA MET A 197 14.78 7.03 25.82
C MET A 197 16.00 6.30 26.38
N LEU A 198 17.19 6.88 26.29
CA LEU A 198 18.40 6.27 26.83
C LEU A 198 18.32 6.09 28.37
N GLN A 199 17.80 7.09 29.09
CA GLN A 199 17.53 6.98 30.52
C GLN A 199 16.48 5.90 30.84
N GLN A 200 15.46 5.75 30.00
CA GLN A 200 14.47 4.66 30.14
C GLN A 200 15.13 3.29 29.91
N LEU A 201 15.93 3.14 28.87
CA LEU A 201 16.63 1.89 28.53
C LEU A 201 17.70 1.53 29.58
N ALA A 202 18.28 2.52 30.27
CA ALA A 202 19.19 2.28 31.39
C ALA A 202 18.51 1.64 32.62
N GLN A 203 17.17 1.64 32.65
CA GLN A 203 16.34 0.97 33.64
C GLN A 203 15.58 -0.23 33.05
N ASP A 204 15.95 -0.70 31.84
CA ASP A 204 15.31 -1.85 31.21
C ASP A 204 15.50 -3.12 32.06
N ALA A 205 14.48 -3.98 32.08
CA ALA A 205 14.54 -5.25 32.80
C ALA A 205 15.61 -6.21 32.22
N SER A 206 15.95 -6.06 30.93
CA SER A 206 17.04 -6.80 30.32
C SER A 206 18.39 -6.17 30.65
N SER A 207 19.25 -6.94 31.31
CA SER A 207 20.61 -6.51 31.65
C SER A 207 21.46 -6.12 30.43
N ASP A 208 21.20 -6.69 29.25
CA ASP A 208 21.93 -6.37 28.02
C ASP A 208 21.56 -4.98 27.49
N VAL A 209 20.27 -4.62 27.57
CA VAL A 209 19.76 -3.30 27.17
C VAL A 209 20.23 -2.25 28.17
N GLN A 210 20.10 -2.54 29.46
CA GLN A 210 20.57 -1.67 30.54
C GLN A 210 22.06 -1.34 30.40
N LYS A 211 22.93 -2.34 30.23
CA LYS A 211 24.37 -2.13 30.08
C LYS A 211 24.72 -1.32 28.82
N ALA A 212 24.04 -1.59 27.71
CA ALA A 212 24.23 -0.83 26.47
C ALA A 212 23.88 0.66 26.67
N ALA A 213 22.73 0.93 27.27
CA ALA A 213 22.27 2.30 27.54
C ALA A 213 23.16 3.05 28.54
N GLN A 214 23.58 2.39 29.62
CA GLN A 214 24.49 2.98 30.61
C GLN A 214 25.86 3.30 30.01
N ARG A 215 26.38 2.42 29.15
CA ARG A 215 27.63 2.67 28.43
C ARG A 215 27.50 3.90 27.52
N GLN A 216 26.43 3.97 26.75
CA GLN A 216 26.18 5.11 25.86
C GLN A 216 26.03 6.43 26.66
N LEU A 217 25.38 6.41 27.83
CA LEU A 217 25.28 7.56 28.72
C LEU A 217 26.65 8.01 29.28
N ALA A 218 27.57 7.09 29.49
CA ALA A 218 28.91 7.40 29.99
C ALA A 218 29.86 7.91 28.90
N GLU A 219 29.55 7.64 27.62
CA GLU A 219 30.33 8.07 26.46
C GLU A 219 29.87 9.43 25.89
N LYS A 220 28.71 9.95 26.32
CA LYS A 220 28.21 11.31 26.02
C LYS A 220 28.79 12.34 26.98
#